data_AF-A0A2K4L0X8-F1
#
_entry.id   AF-A0A2K4L0X8-F1
#
_cell.length_a   1.000
_cell.length_b   1.000
_cell.length_c   1.000
_cell.angle_alpha   90.00
_cell.angle_beta   90.00
_cell.angle_gamma   90.00
#
_symmetry.space_group_name_H-M   'P 1'
#
loop_
_entity.id
_entity.type
_entity.pdbx_description
1 polymer ?
#
loop_
_entity_poly.entity_id
_entity_poly.type
_entity_poly.pdbx_seq_one_letter_code
_entity_poly.pdbx_strand_id
1 'polypeptide(L)'
;MKLKITDSSQIKFAQRLRFNGVWVHDVWVDGQYFQIEIGDDSFKGRRELFSGMSDVEFERDVVDRINTVTMMDRSAPPEPLVTAFNQWRKELHDERVERLRSQPERYGTISEDDPFIQPYPDVVAARYEPGQGWVKTAAVSLSAA
;
A
#
# COMPACT_ATOMS: atom_id res chain seq x y z
N MET A 1 -13.65 -6.71 -12.97
CA MET A 1 -14.85 -6.89 -12.12
C MET A 1 -15.37 -5.51 -11.71
N LYS A 2 -16.66 -5.17 -11.90
CA LYS A 2 -17.19 -3.88 -11.42
C LYS A 2 -17.64 -4.05 -9.96
N LEU A 3 -16.70 -3.85 -9.02
CA LEU A 3 -17.00 -3.77 -7.59
C LEU A 3 -17.81 -2.49 -7.33
N LYS A 4 -19.03 -2.63 -6.79
CA LYS A 4 -19.80 -1.51 -6.27
C LYS A 4 -19.61 -1.48 -4.76
N ILE A 5 -18.74 -0.58 -4.30
CA ILE A 5 -18.51 -0.36 -2.87
C ILE A 5 -19.30 0.88 -2.46
N THR A 6 -20.04 0.76 -1.38
CA THR A 6 -20.86 1.83 -0.80
C THR A 6 -20.44 2.08 0.63
N ASP A 7 -20.90 3.17 1.24
CA ASP A 7 -20.57 3.52 2.64
C ASP A 7 -21.04 2.46 3.66
N SER A 8 -22.02 1.62 3.30
CA SER A 8 -22.50 0.52 4.14
C SER A 8 -21.79 -0.81 3.91
N SER A 9 -20.89 -0.89 2.92
CA SER A 9 -20.23 -2.15 2.58
C SER A 9 -19.32 -2.62 3.72
N GLN A 10 -19.42 -3.89 4.08
CA GLN A 10 -18.49 -4.48 5.04
C GLN A 10 -17.21 -4.89 4.31
N ILE A 11 -16.12 -4.20 4.61
CA ILE A 11 -14.81 -4.46 4.02
C ILE A 11 -13.89 -5.07 5.08
N LYS A 12 -13.21 -6.15 4.73
CA LYS A 12 -12.18 -6.79 5.55
C LYS A 12 -10.91 -6.97 4.75
N PHE A 13 -9.78 -6.83 5.43
CA PHE A 13 -8.46 -6.98 4.86
C PHE A 13 -7.64 -7.98 5.67
N ALA A 14 -6.80 -8.75 5.00
CA ALA A 14 -5.77 -9.56 5.63
C ALA A 14 -4.47 -9.50 4.83
N GLN A 15 -3.35 -9.42 5.52
CA GLN A 15 -2.04 -9.54 4.88
C GLN A 15 -1.80 -10.99 4.45
N ARG A 16 -1.39 -11.19 3.20
CA ARG A 16 -1.13 -12.53 2.66
C ARG A 16 0.37 -12.84 2.57
N LEU A 17 1.07 -12.16 1.66
CA LEU A 17 2.49 -12.40 1.40
C LEU A 17 3.17 -11.12 0.92
N ARG A 18 4.50 -11.11 1.05
CA ARG A 18 5.40 -10.10 0.48
C ARG A 18 6.36 -10.78 -0.48
N PHE A 19 6.41 -10.33 -1.72
CA PHE A 19 7.32 -10.87 -2.70
C PHE A 19 7.57 -9.86 -3.82
N ASN A 20 8.81 -9.80 -4.33
CA ASN A 20 9.20 -8.98 -5.48
C ASN A 20 8.70 -7.53 -5.44
N GLY A 21 8.93 -6.84 -4.32
CA GLY A 21 8.58 -5.41 -4.22
C GLY A 21 7.08 -5.15 -4.05
N VAL A 22 6.31 -6.18 -3.72
CA VAL A 22 4.84 -6.12 -3.64
C VAL A 22 4.35 -6.82 -2.37
N TRP A 23 3.39 -6.19 -1.69
CA TRP A 23 2.54 -6.84 -0.70
C TRP A 23 1.22 -7.26 -1.34
N VAL A 24 0.84 -8.51 -1.14
CA VAL A 24 -0.48 -9.00 -1.52
C VAL A 24 -1.37 -9.01 -0.29
N HIS A 25 -2.58 -8.48 -0.43
CA HIS A 25 -3.60 -8.48 0.59
C HIS A 25 -4.85 -9.18 0.08
N ASP A 26 -5.40 -10.02 0.96
CA ASP A 26 -6.69 -10.66 0.79
C ASP A 26 -7.78 -9.67 1.22
N VAL A 27 -8.81 -9.50 0.39
CA VAL A 27 -9.88 -8.51 0.59
C VAL A 27 -11.23 -9.21 0.50
N TRP A 28 -12.11 -8.90 1.45
CA TRP A 28 -13.51 -9.30 1.41
C TRP A 28 -14.40 -8.06 1.41
N VAL A 29 -15.27 -7.92 0.42
CA VAL A 29 -16.29 -6.87 0.35
C VAL A 29 -17.65 -7.54 0.27
N ASP A 30 -18.50 -7.36 1.28
CA ASP A 30 -19.85 -7.93 1.34
C ASP A 30 -19.86 -9.46 1.07
N GLY A 31 -18.83 -10.15 1.58
CA GLY A 31 -18.62 -11.59 1.40
C GLY A 31 -17.91 -12.00 0.10
N GLN A 32 -17.70 -11.09 -0.85
CA GLN A 32 -16.94 -11.36 -2.07
C GLN A 32 -15.44 -11.22 -1.81
N TYR A 33 -14.69 -12.28 -2.17
CA TYR A 33 -13.24 -12.31 -2.01
C TYR A 33 -12.51 -11.90 -3.29
N PHE A 34 -11.47 -11.08 -3.13
CA PHE A 34 -10.48 -10.78 -4.16
C PHE A 34 -9.15 -10.35 -3.51
N GLN A 35 -8.16 -10.02 -4.33
CA GLN A 35 -6.84 -9.60 -3.87
C GLN A 35 -6.47 -8.24 -4.45
N ILE A 36 -5.70 -7.50 -3.67
CA ILE A 36 -5.05 -6.25 -4.08
C ILE A 36 -3.53 -6.36 -3.87
N GLU A 37 -2.79 -5.62 -4.67
CA GLU A 37 -1.34 -5.54 -4.64
C GLU A 37 -0.91 -4.13 -4.25
N ILE A 38 0.04 -4.03 -3.31
CA ILE A 38 0.64 -2.78 -2.86
C ILE A 38 2.11 -2.76 -3.24
N GLY A 39 2.54 -1.75 -3.98
CA GLY A 39 3.97 -1.55 -4.24
C GLY A 39 4.71 -1.10 -3.00
N ASP A 40 5.84 -1.77 -2.71
CA ASP A 40 6.67 -1.48 -1.55
C ASP A 40 8.06 -0.97 -1.94
N ASP A 41 8.82 -0.54 -0.95
CA ASP A 41 10.14 0.06 -1.11
C ASP A 41 11.30 -0.95 -0.98
N SER A 42 11.05 -2.27 -1.10
CA SER A 42 12.08 -3.31 -0.91
C SER A 42 13.28 -3.17 -1.85
N PHE A 43 13.05 -2.57 -3.02
CA PHE A 43 14.07 -2.34 -4.04
C PHE A 43 14.63 -0.93 -4.04
N LYS A 44 14.29 -0.10 -3.04
CA LYS A 44 14.89 1.22 -2.88
C LYS A 44 16.41 1.09 -2.76
N GLY A 45 17.12 1.75 -3.66
CA GLY A 45 18.59 1.70 -3.72
C GLY A 45 19.15 0.37 -4.23
N ARG A 46 18.33 -0.53 -4.79
CA ARG A 46 18.75 -1.85 -5.31
C ARG A 46 18.72 -1.96 -6.83
N ARG A 47 19.15 -0.90 -7.52
CA ARG A 47 19.15 -0.80 -8.99
C ARG A 47 19.96 -1.93 -9.64
N GLU A 48 21.01 -2.38 -8.98
CA GLU A 48 21.93 -3.43 -9.41
C GLU A 48 21.26 -4.80 -9.60
N LEU A 49 20.11 -5.05 -8.96
CA LEU A 49 19.35 -6.29 -9.11
C LEU A 49 18.59 -6.38 -10.45
N PHE A 50 18.56 -5.30 -11.24
CA PHE A 50 17.75 -5.16 -12.46
C PHE A 50 18.63 -4.93 -13.69
N SER A 51 19.68 -5.74 -13.88
CA SER A 51 20.63 -5.59 -14.99
C SER A 51 20.02 -5.72 -16.40
N GLY A 52 18.87 -6.38 -16.52
CA GLY A 52 18.13 -6.52 -17.79
C GLY A 52 17.17 -5.37 -18.11
N MET A 53 17.17 -4.31 -17.30
CA MET A 53 16.24 -3.18 -17.41
C MET A 53 17.04 -1.88 -17.57
N SER A 54 16.59 -0.96 -18.42
CA SER A 54 17.15 0.40 -18.49
C SER A 54 16.77 1.21 -17.25
N ASP A 55 17.49 2.30 -16.97
CA ASP A 55 17.17 3.17 -15.82
C ASP A 55 15.76 3.77 -15.93
N VAL A 56 15.31 4.09 -17.14
CA VAL A 56 13.97 4.61 -17.42
C VAL A 56 12.90 3.57 -17.10
N GLU A 57 13.11 2.31 -17.49
CA GLU A 57 12.18 1.22 -17.17
C GLU A 57 12.18 0.90 -15.68
N PHE A 58 13.34 0.98 -15.01
CA PHE A 58 13.43 0.76 -13.56
C PHE A 58 12.66 1.82 -12.78
N GLU A 59 12.84 3.10 -13.13
CA GLU A 59 12.08 4.18 -12.52
C GLU A 59 10.57 3.96 -12.73
N ARG A 60 10.16 3.71 -13.98
CA ARG A 60 8.77 3.53 -14.38
C ARG A 60 8.09 2.32 -13.74
N ASP A 61 8.74 1.16 -13.70
CA ASP A 61 8.08 -0.10 -13.34
C ASP A 61 8.29 -0.48 -11.87
N VAL A 62 9.39 -0.04 -11.24
CA VAL A 62 9.75 -0.38 -9.87
C VAL A 62 9.56 0.80 -8.92
N VAL A 63 10.15 1.95 -9.21
CA VAL A 63 10.12 3.11 -8.30
C VAL A 63 8.73 3.74 -8.25
N ASP A 64 8.12 3.97 -9.42
CA ASP A 64 6.78 4.56 -9.52
C ASP A 64 5.68 3.68 -8.93
N ARG A 65 5.95 2.38 -8.73
CA ARG A 65 5.04 1.43 -8.10
C ARG A 65 4.90 1.67 -6.59
N ILE A 66 5.91 2.26 -5.95
CA ILE A 66 5.95 2.43 -4.49
C ILE A 66 4.71 3.21 -4.02
N ASN A 67 4.07 2.71 -2.95
CA ASN A 67 2.85 3.28 -2.38
C ASN A 67 1.68 3.37 -3.37
N THR A 68 1.63 2.49 -4.37
CA THR A 68 0.44 2.32 -5.22
C THR A 68 -0.35 1.09 -4.80
N VAL A 69 -1.67 1.13 -4.98
CA VAL A 69 -2.56 -0.03 -4.85
C VAL A 69 -3.23 -0.34 -6.18
N THR A 70 -3.18 -1.62 -6.55
CA THR A 70 -3.79 -2.14 -7.78
C THR A 70 -4.61 -3.39 -7.48
N MET A 71 -5.59 -3.68 -8.33
CA MET A 71 -6.19 -5.02 -8.42
C MET A 71 -5.17 -6.00 -9.04
N MET A 72 -5.39 -7.31 -8.90
CA MET A 72 -4.50 -8.34 -9.50
C MET A 72 -4.40 -8.24 -11.04
N ASP A 73 -5.42 -7.71 -11.70
CA ASP A 73 -5.41 -7.45 -13.16
C ASP A 73 -4.74 -6.12 -13.53
N ARG A 74 -4.05 -5.47 -12.57
CA ARG A 74 -3.39 -4.17 -12.68
C ARG A 74 -4.33 -2.99 -12.99
N SER A 75 -5.63 -3.18 -12.82
CA SER A 75 -6.58 -2.07 -12.84
C SER A 75 -6.56 -1.28 -11.52
N ALA A 76 -6.98 -0.03 -11.59
CA ALA A 76 -7.11 0.81 -10.41
C ALA A 76 -8.32 0.33 -9.57
N PRO A 77 -8.14 0.09 -8.26
CA PRO A 77 -9.26 -0.17 -7.36
C PRO A 77 -10.13 1.07 -7.21
N PRO A 78 -11.40 0.90 -6.82
CA PRO A 78 -12.28 2.03 -6.53
C PRO A 78 -11.80 2.80 -5.29
N GLU A 79 -11.95 4.12 -5.30
CA GLU A 79 -11.48 5.03 -4.25
C GLU A 79 -11.97 4.65 -2.83
N PRO A 80 -13.25 4.27 -2.60
CA PRO A 80 -13.69 3.82 -1.27
C PRO A 80 -12.91 2.64 -0.72
N LEU A 81 -12.41 1.74 -1.58
CA LEU A 81 -11.56 0.62 -1.15
C LEU A 81 -10.21 1.13 -0.64
N VAL A 82 -9.62 2.08 -1.35
CA VAL A 82 -8.31 2.65 -1.02
C VAL A 82 -8.38 3.42 0.29
N THR A 83 -9.41 4.24 0.47
CA THR A 83 -9.66 4.95 1.72
C THR A 83 -9.83 3.98 2.88
N ALA A 84 -10.66 2.94 2.73
CA ALA A 84 -10.84 1.92 3.76
C ALA A 84 -9.54 1.16 4.06
N PHE A 85 -8.72 0.89 3.03
CA PHE A 85 -7.44 0.20 3.21
C PHE A 85 -6.41 1.04 3.95
N ASN A 86 -6.26 2.32 3.63
CA ASN A 86 -5.37 3.23 4.36
C ASN A 86 -5.82 3.38 5.82
N GLN A 87 -7.12 3.53 6.07
CA GLN A 87 -7.67 3.59 7.42
C GLN A 87 -7.37 2.30 8.21
N TRP A 88 -7.61 1.13 7.61
CA TRP A 88 -7.28 -0.16 8.23
C TRP A 88 -5.79 -0.29 8.56
N ARG A 89 -4.89 0.15 7.66
CA ARG A 89 -3.44 0.12 7.92
C ARG A 89 -3.04 1.04 9.08
N LYS A 90 -3.69 2.20 9.19
CA LYS A 90 -3.48 3.14 10.29
C LYS A 90 -3.92 2.53 11.62
N GLU A 91 -5.10 1.92 11.67
CA GLU A 91 -5.61 1.24 12.87
C GLU A 91 -4.67 0.12 13.33
N LEU A 92 -4.23 -0.75 12.41
CA LEU A 92 -3.26 -1.82 12.74
C LEU A 92 -1.92 -1.26 13.22
N HIS A 93 -1.49 -0.14 12.64
CA HIS A 93 -0.27 0.54 13.06
C HIS A 93 -0.41 1.06 14.50
N ASP A 94 -1.50 1.77 14.79
CA ASP A 94 -1.78 2.34 16.10
C ASP A 94 -1.87 1.24 17.17
N GLU A 95 -2.59 0.14 16.89
CA GLU A 95 -2.65 -1.05 17.77
C GLU A 95 -1.27 -1.67 18.04
N ARG A 96 -0.42 -1.75 17.00
CA ARG A 96 0.95 -2.27 17.13
C ARG A 96 1.77 -1.35 18.02
N VAL A 97 1.73 -0.04 17.79
CA VAL A 97 2.51 0.95 18.54
C VAL A 97 2.08 0.97 20.01
N GLU A 98 0.77 0.96 20.28
CA GLU A 98 0.24 0.88 21.64
C GLU A 98 0.76 -0.36 22.37
N ARG A 99 0.70 -1.53 21.73
CA ARG A 99 1.18 -2.80 22.31
C ARG A 99 2.68 -2.80 22.61
N LEU A 100 3.49 -2.14 21.77
CA LEU A 100 4.92 -2.01 22.00
C LEU A 100 5.20 -1.07 23.17
N ARG A 101 4.53 0.09 23.22
CA ARG A 101 4.68 1.09 24.28
C ARG A 101 4.16 0.63 25.64
N SER A 102 3.17 -0.28 25.66
CA SER A 102 2.61 -0.82 26.91
C SER A 102 3.53 -1.81 27.63
N GLN A 103 4.66 -2.20 27.02
CA GLN A 103 5.63 -3.19 27.56
C GLN A 103 7.07 -2.63 27.55
N PRO A 104 7.34 -1.50 28.22
CA PRO A 104 8.66 -0.86 28.21
C PRO A 104 9.76 -1.74 28.83
N GLU A 105 9.41 -2.66 29.73
CA GLU A 105 10.33 -3.65 30.30
C GLU A 105 10.87 -4.65 29.27
N ARG A 106 10.13 -4.87 28.18
CA ARG A 106 10.52 -5.80 27.10
C ARG A 106 11.12 -5.08 25.91
N TYR A 107 10.60 -3.91 25.56
CA TYR A 107 10.94 -3.19 24.33
C TYR A 107 11.70 -1.87 24.55
N GLY A 108 11.93 -1.49 25.81
CA GLY A 108 12.46 -0.17 26.16
C GLY A 108 11.41 0.93 26.01
N THR A 109 11.79 2.15 26.39
CA THR A 109 10.96 3.34 26.18
C THR A 109 11.06 3.77 24.72
N ILE A 110 9.95 3.70 24.00
CA ILE A 110 9.85 4.11 22.58
C ILE A 110 9.27 5.53 22.53
N SER A 111 10.02 6.47 21.96
CA SER A 111 9.57 7.87 21.78
C SER A 111 8.54 8.01 20.65
N GLU A 112 7.94 9.18 20.52
CA GLU A 112 7.04 9.49 19.39
C GLU A 112 7.79 9.61 18.06
N ASP A 113 9.02 10.12 18.10
CA ASP A 113 9.85 10.31 16.91
C ASP A 113 10.68 9.07 16.54
N ASP A 114 10.41 7.92 17.16
CA ASP A 114 11.19 6.71 16.89
C ASP A 114 10.95 6.24 15.42
N PRO A 115 12.02 6.06 14.61
CA PRO A 115 11.89 5.69 13.20
C PRO A 115 11.25 4.30 12.99
N PHE A 116 11.28 3.41 13.98
CA PHE A 116 10.72 2.05 13.91
C PHE A 116 9.20 1.99 14.11
N ILE A 117 8.60 3.11 14.51
CA ILE A 117 7.15 3.27 14.68
C ILE A 117 6.56 4.32 13.75
N GLN A 118 7.26 4.72 12.70
CA GLN A 118 6.65 5.64 11.73
C GLN A 118 5.46 4.96 11.04
N PRO A 119 4.35 5.69 10.84
CA PRO A 119 3.19 5.16 10.17
C PRO A 119 3.54 4.76 8.73
N TYR A 120 2.80 3.79 8.22
CA TYR A 120 2.93 3.46 6.81
C TYR A 120 2.45 4.63 5.94
N PRO A 121 3.14 4.95 4.83
CA PRO A 121 2.62 5.93 3.88
C PRO A 121 1.28 5.48 3.31
N ASP A 122 0.41 6.46 3.07
CA ASP A 122 -0.85 6.24 2.35
C ASP A 122 -0.57 5.73 0.95
N VAL A 123 -1.38 4.75 0.52
CA VAL A 123 -1.33 4.25 -0.85
C VAL A 123 -2.34 4.96 -1.72
N VAL A 124 -2.01 5.09 -3.00
CA VAL A 124 -2.90 5.68 -4.01
C VAL A 124 -3.31 4.63 -5.03
N ALA A 125 -4.57 4.67 -5.46
CA ALA A 125 -5.02 3.82 -6.56
C ALA A 125 -4.18 4.12 -7.81
N ALA A 126 -3.76 3.06 -8.51
CA ALA A 126 -3.05 3.17 -9.77
C ALA A 126 -3.50 2.09 -10.76
N ARG A 127 -3.34 2.36 -12.05
CA ARG A 127 -3.46 1.35 -13.11
C ARG A 127 -2.18 1.29 -13.91
N TYR A 128 -1.84 0.11 -14.42
CA TYR A 128 -0.70 -0.01 -15.33
C TYR A 128 -1.11 0.30 -16.77
N GLU A 129 -0.42 1.23 -17.41
CA GLU A 129 -0.58 1.54 -18.83
C GLU A 129 0.67 1.12 -19.61
N PRO A 130 0.57 0.21 -20.59
CA PRO A 130 1.72 -0.23 -21.39
C PRO A 130 2.44 0.95 -22.05
N GLY A 131 3.76 1.03 -21.86
CA GLY A 131 4.60 2.12 -22.36
C GLY A 131 4.64 3.36 -21.47
N GLN A 132 3.63 3.58 -20.62
CA GLN A 132 3.55 4.73 -19.71
C GLN A 132 3.89 4.39 -18.25
N GLY A 133 3.60 3.17 -17.79
CA GLY A 133 3.87 2.74 -16.41
C GLY A 133 2.66 2.87 -15.49
N TRP A 134 2.91 3.16 -14.21
CA TRP A 134 1.87 3.25 -13.18
C TRP A 134 1.18 4.61 -13.19
N VAL A 135 -0.05 4.66 -13.69
CA VAL A 135 -0.89 5.87 -13.73
C VAL A 135 -1.73 5.93 -12.45
N LYS A 136 -1.35 6.84 -11.55
CA LYS A 136 -2.06 7.11 -10.29
C LYS A 136 -3.39 7.82 -10.57
N THR A 137 -4.48 7.36 -9.98
CA THR A 137 -5.83 7.88 -10.26
C THR A 137 -6.27 9.01 -9.34
N ALA A 138 -5.40 9.48 -8.44
CA ALA A 138 -5.78 10.48 -7.44
C ALA A 138 -5.71 11.91 -7.98
N ALA A 139 -6.88 12.55 -8.11
CA ALA A 139 -7.00 13.98 -7.90
C ALA A 139 -7.05 14.25 -6.39
N VAL A 140 -5.90 14.17 -5.71
CA VAL A 140 -5.77 14.78 -4.38
C VAL A 140 -5.21 16.17 -4.62
N SER A 141 -6.11 17.15 -4.55
CA SER A 141 -5.78 18.55 -4.36
C SER A 141 -4.73 18.64 -3.26
N LEU A 142 -3.51 19.08 -3.62
CA LEU A 142 -2.59 19.67 -2.67
C LEU A 142 -3.31 20.88 -2.06
N SER A 143 -3.96 20.71 -0.91
CA SER A 143 -4.21 21.84 -0.04
C SER A 143 -2.85 22.25 0.51
N ALA A 144 -2.27 23.25 -0.14
CA ALA A 144 -1.19 24.03 0.44
C ALA A 144 -1.66 24.55 1.80
N ALA A 145 -0.96 24.17 2.86
CA ALA A 145 -0.93 24.86 4.14
C ALA A 145 0.48 25.44 4.31
#